data_AF-A0AAP4FXE2-F1
#
_entry.id   AF-A0AAP4FXE2-F1
#
_cell.length_a   1.000
_cell.length_b   1.000
_cell.length_c   1.000
_cell.angle_alpha   90.00
_cell.angle_beta   90.00
_cell.angle_gamma   90.00
#
_symmetry.space_group_name_H-M   'P 1'
#
loop_
_entity.id
_entity.type
_entity.pdbx_description
1 polymer ?
#
loop_
_entity_poly.entity_id
_entity_poly.type
_entity_poly.pdbx_seq_one_letter_code
_entity_poly.pdbx_strand_id
1 'polypeptide(L)'
;MKRFTLVVLSWLLASACAMAAVTEQEWGNWYGNTGGMEFALTTRNQAGEELSISCSNQKMTVTLRSRQENWSATSTEGLDKLYLMINRQAYQLDNEKLFPNEPAPAQVVFEALAHTSARDMLVFTSQQTGDSKPFSTRGLSEALKGKTWQDCLNQ
;
A
#
# COMPACT_ATOMS: atom_id res chain seq x y z
N MET A 1 61.49 41.58 -0.63
CA MET A 1 60.59 41.15 0.46
C MET A 1 59.33 40.55 -0.15
N LYS A 2 59.06 39.30 0.25
CA LYS A 2 57.87 38.41 0.12
C LYS A 2 56.82 38.66 -0.98
N ARG A 3 56.72 37.67 -1.89
CA ARG A 3 55.58 37.41 -2.79
C ARG A 3 54.46 36.75 -1.97
N PHE A 4 53.25 37.29 -2.03
CA PHE A 4 52.05 36.65 -1.46
C PHE A 4 51.35 35.83 -2.55
N THR A 5 51.31 34.51 -2.39
CA THR A 5 50.54 33.60 -3.22
C THR A 5 49.28 33.24 -2.45
N LEU A 6 48.13 33.76 -2.87
CA LEU A 6 46.81 33.41 -2.33
C LEU A 6 46.35 32.11 -3.01
N VAL A 7 46.35 31.01 -2.26
CA VAL A 7 45.73 29.74 -2.67
C VAL A 7 44.30 29.75 -2.15
N VAL A 8 43.33 29.92 -3.05
CA VAL A 8 41.90 29.76 -2.74
C VAL A 8 41.58 28.27 -2.83
N LEU A 9 41.35 27.65 -1.68
CA LEU A 9 41.01 26.24 -1.57
C LEU A 9 39.48 26.10 -1.66
N SER A 10 38.96 25.90 -2.86
CA SER A 10 37.54 25.65 -3.11
C SER A 10 37.15 24.25 -2.62
N TRP A 11 36.52 24.15 -1.45
CA TRP A 11 35.89 22.91 -0.99
C TRP A 11 34.59 22.68 -1.76
N LEU A 12 34.62 21.75 -2.71
CA LEU A 12 33.42 21.19 -3.33
C LEU A 12 32.67 20.37 -2.26
N LEU A 13 31.64 20.96 -1.67
CA LEU A 13 30.61 20.22 -0.93
C LEU A 13 29.84 19.36 -1.94
N ALA A 14 30.31 18.13 -2.14
CA ALA A 14 29.54 17.11 -2.84
C ALA A 14 28.32 16.80 -1.98
N SER A 15 27.19 17.45 -2.30
CA SER A 15 25.89 17.13 -1.73
C SER A 15 25.58 15.68 -2.12
N ALA A 16 25.76 14.75 -1.19
CA ALA A 16 25.30 13.40 -1.35
C ALA A 16 23.76 13.46 -1.37
N CYS A 17 23.17 13.43 -2.56
CA CYS A 17 21.76 13.09 -2.69
C CYS A 17 21.61 11.67 -2.13
N ALA A 18 21.16 11.56 -0.89
CA ALA A 18 20.65 10.32 -0.35
C ALA A 18 19.40 9.97 -1.15
N MET A 19 19.57 9.29 -2.28
CA MET A 19 18.47 8.60 -2.94
C MET A 19 18.10 7.48 -1.98
N ALA A 20 16.98 7.64 -1.25
CA ALA A 20 16.42 6.57 -0.45
C ALA A 20 16.04 5.44 -1.42
N ALA A 21 16.95 4.49 -1.60
CA ALA A 21 16.68 3.27 -2.34
C ALA A 21 15.70 2.45 -1.50
N VAL A 22 14.41 2.55 -1.81
CA VAL A 22 13.39 1.68 -1.22
C VAL A 22 13.63 0.29 -1.80
N THR A 23 14.19 -0.61 -0.99
CA THR A 23 14.35 -2.01 -1.37
C THR A 23 12.97 -2.64 -1.50
N GLU A 24 12.58 -2.97 -2.73
CA GLU A 24 11.37 -3.75 -2.99
C GLU A 24 11.57 -5.16 -2.43
N GLN A 25 10.69 -5.54 -1.52
CA GLN A 25 10.68 -6.81 -0.81
C GLN A 25 9.57 -7.70 -1.38
N GLU A 26 9.72 -9.02 -1.24
CA GLU A 26 8.79 -10.02 -1.74
C GLU A 26 8.37 -10.98 -0.62
N TRP A 27 7.07 -11.25 -0.55
CA TRP A 27 6.45 -12.22 0.35
C TRP A 27 5.43 -13.03 -0.44
N GLY A 28 5.85 -14.18 -0.95
CA GLY A 28 4.99 -15.05 -1.76
C GLY A 28 4.51 -14.35 -3.03
N ASN A 29 3.25 -13.93 -3.07
CA ASN A 29 2.64 -13.24 -4.22
C ASN A 29 2.58 -11.72 -4.04
N TRP A 30 3.14 -11.20 -2.95
CA TRP A 30 3.09 -9.78 -2.59
C TRP A 30 4.45 -9.13 -2.69
N TYR A 31 4.47 -7.92 -3.25
CA TYR A 31 5.67 -7.15 -3.55
C TYR A 31 5.52 -5.74 -3.03
N GLY A 32 6.59 -5.14 -2.49
CA GLY A 32 6.59 -3.74 -2.15
C GLY A 32 7.46 -3.41 -0.95
N ASN A 33 7.05 -2.41 -0.17
CA ASN A 33 7.82 -1.96 0.98
C ASN A 33 6.95 -1.81 2.20
N THR A 34 7.41 -2.36 3.32
CA THR A 34 6.83 -2.21 4.65
C THR A 34 7.85 -1.69 5.66
N GLY A 35 9.04 -1.24 5.24
CA GLY A 35 10.13 -0.82 6.12
C GLY A 35 10.00 0.56 6.79
N GLY A 36 8.89 1.28 6.60
CA GLY A 36 8.69 2.64 7.13
C GLY A 36 7.34 2.86 7.83
N MET A 37 7.01 4.14 8.08
CA MET A 37 5.69 4.59 8.54
C MET A 37 4.64 4.48 7.42
N GLU A 38 5.09 4.58 6.17
CA GLU A 38 4.31 4.23 4.99
C GLU A 38 4.61 2.80 4.55
N PHE A 39 3.59 2.15 4.01
CA PHE A 39 3.78 0.92 3.26
C PHE A 39 2.93 0.91 2.00
N ALA A 40 3.42 0.20 1.00
CA ALA A 40 2.70 -0.10 -0.22
C ALA A 40 3.01 -1.55 -0.61
N LEU A 41 1.95 -2.34 -0.76
CA LEU A 41 1.99 -3.74 -1.13
C LEU A 41 1.18 -3.94 -2.39
N THR A 42 1.72 -4.69 -3.34
CA THR A 42 1.08 -4.97 -4.61
C THR A 42 1.08 -6.47 -4.89
N THR A 43 0.06 -6.92 -5.62
CA THR A 43 -0.03 -8.28 -6.11
C THR A 43 -0.72 -8.31 -7.47
N ARG A 44 -0.52 -9.38 -8.24
CA ARG A 44 -1.18 -9.59 -9.52
C ARG A 44 -1.93 -10.91 -9.54
N ASN A 45 -3.09 -10.92 -10.18
CA ASN A 45 -3.85 -12.15 -10.41
C ASN A 45 -3.55 -12.75 -11.80
N GLN A 46 -4.16 -13.90 -12.08
CA GLN A 46 -3.96 -14.64 -13.33
C GLN A 46 -4.54 -13.93 -14.56
N ALA A 47 -5.43 -12.95 -14.38
CA ALA A 47 -5.96 -12.14 -15.47
C ALA A 47 -5.09 -10.92 -15.79
N GLY A 48 -3.96 -10.74 -15.10
CA GLY A 48 -3.07 -9.61 -15.31
C GLY A 48 -3.56 -8.30 -14.66
N GLU A 49 -4.59 -8.36 -13.82
CA GLU A 49 -4.99 -7.25 -12.97
C GLU A 49 -4.00 -7.13 -11.81
N GLU A 50 -3.81 -5.91 -11.32
CA GLU A 50 -2.94 -5.58 -10.19
C GLU A 50 -3.77 -4.96 -9.08
N LEU A 51 -3.60 -5.47 -7.86
CA LEU A 51 -4.19 -4.94 -6.65
C LEU A 51 -3.07 -4.31 -5.80
N SER A 52 -3.28 -3.08 -5.36
CA SER A 52 -2.39 -2.35 -4.46
C SER A 52 -3.11 -2.04 -3.16
N ILE A 53 -2.44 -2.25 -2.03
CA ILE A 53 -2.86 -1.85 -0.69
C ILE A 53 -1.76 -0.98 -0.11
N SER A 54 -2.09 0.26 0.24
CA SER A 54 -1.12 1.21 0.78
C SER A 54 -1.69 1.97 1.96
N CYS A 55 -0.81 2.30 2.90
CA CYS A 55 -1.08 3.29 3.94
C CYS A 55 -0.22 4.51 3.70
N SER A 56 -0.87 5.62 3.37
CA SER A 56 -0.23 6.93 3.24
C SER A 56 -1.19 8.05 3.66
N ASN A 57 -0.66 9.16 4.17
CA ASN A 57 -1.46 10.33 4.56
C ASN A 57 -2.63 9.99 5.50
N GLN A 58 -2.39 9.12 6.49
CA GLN A 58 -3.38 8.71 7.48
C GLN A 58 -4.58 7.94 6.92
N LYS A 59 -4.42 7.37 5.72
CA LYS A 59 -5.47 6.62 5.02
C LYS A 59 -4.91 5.31 4.46
N MET A 60 -5.71 4.26 4.57
CA MET A 60 -5.52 3.06 3.78
C MET A 60 -6.26 3.20 2.45
N THR A 61 -5.53 2.95 1.37
CA THR A 61 -6.04 2.98 0.01
C THR A 61 -5.89 1.61 -0.61
N VAL A 62 -6.96 1.15 -1.28
CA VAL A 62 -6.94 -0.05 -2.12
C VAL A 62 -7.21 0.36 -3.55
N THR A 63 -6.31 -0.01 -4.45
CA THR A 63 -6.40 0.32 -5.88
C THR A 63 -6.41 -0.96 -6.69
N LEU A 64 -7.43 -1.14 -7.53
CA LEU A 64 -7.47 -2.13 -8.59
C LEU A 64 -7.02 -1.47 -9.90
N ARG A 65 -6.17 -2.15 -10.67
CA ARG A 65 -5.67 -1.66 -11.95
C ARG A 65 -5.65 -2.77 -12.99
N SER A 66 -6.21 -2.49 -14.16
CA SER A 66 -6.01 -3.31 -15.36
C SER A 66 -4.97 -2.64 -16.25
N ARG A 67 -3.77 -3.24 -16.34
CA ARG A 67 -2.72 -2.71 -17.22
C ARG A 67 -3.05 -2.91 -18.70
N GLN A 68 -3.74 -4.01 -19.01
CA GLN A 68 -4.14 -4.33 -20.37
C GLN A 68 -5.18 -3.33 -20.90
N GLU A 69 -6.12 -2.94 -20.05
CA GLU A 69 -7.23 -2.05 -20.42
C GLU A 69 -6.96 -0.57 -20.05
N ASN A 70 -5.81 -0.29 -19.44
CA ASN A 70 -5.34 1.04 -19.07
C ASN A 70 -6.34 1.84 -18.22
N TRP A 71 -6.87 1.22 -17.16
CA TRP A 71 -7.71 1.88 -16.16
C TRP A 71 -7.32 1.48 -14.73
N SER A 72 -7.71 2.31 -13.77
CA SER A 72 -7.61 2.03 -12.34
C SER A 72 -8.85 2.52 -11.60
N ALA A 73 -9.16 1.88 -10.49
CA ALA A 73 -10.21 2.27 -9.56
C ALA A 73 -9.64 2.26 -8.14
N THR A 74 -9.81 3.37 -7.43
CA THR A 74 -9.20 3.60 -6.11
C THR A 74 -10.27 3.78 -5.05
N SER A 75 -10.05 3.22 -3.86
CA SER A 75 -11.06 3.25 -2.79
C SER A 75 -11.47 4.65 -2.32
N THR A 76 -10.69 5.68 -2.63
CA THR A 76 -10.97 7.07 -2.28
C THR A 76 -11.71 7.86 -3.37
N GLU A 77 -12.03 7.25 -4.51
CA GLU A 77 -12.69 7.90 -5.65
C GLU A 77 -14.23 7.98 -5.52
N GLY A 78 -14.80 7.53 -4.39
CA GLY A 78 -16.24 7.55 -4.16
C GLY A 78 -17.00 6.51 -4.99
N LEU A 79 -16.43 5.32 -5.13
CA LEU A 79 -17.06 4.21 -5.85
C LEU A 79 -18.28 3.67 -5.09
N ASP A 80 -19.36 3.36 -5.81
CA ASP A 80 -20.60 2.86 -5.22
C ASP A 80 -20.49 1.38 -4.88
N LYS A 81 -21.03 0.98 -3.73
CA LYS A 81 -21.02 -0.41 -3.24
C LYS A 81 -19.62 -1.02 -3.29
N LEU A 82 -18.63 -0.23 -2.90
CA LEU A 82 -17.23 -0.63 -2.88
C LEU A 82 -16.92 -1.54 -1.69
N TYR A 83 -16.34 -2.70 -1.97
CA TYR A 83 -15.84 -3.61 -0.95
C TYR A 83 -14.52 -4.25 -1.37
N LEU A 84 -13.73 -4.63 -0.36
CA LEU A 84 -12.74 -5.69 -0.51
C LEU A 84 -13.32 -6.95 0.12
N MET A 85 -13.52 -7.99 -0.68
CA MET A 85 -13.94 -9.29 -0.18
C MET A 85 -12.72 -10.11 0.19
N ILE A 86 -12.73 -10.68 1.40
CA ILE A 86 -11.80 -11.73 1.82
C ILE A 86 -12.61 -13.03 1.83
N ASN A 87 -12.31 -13.93 0.90
CA ASN A 87 -13.14 -15.06 0.51
C ASN A 87 -14.55 -14.62 0.10
N ARG A 88 -15.52 -14.72 1.01
CA ARG A 88 -16.93 -14.37 0.79
C ARG A 88 -17.43 -13.29 1.75
N GLN A 89 -16.57 -12.80 2.64
CA GLN A 89 -16.92 -11.73 3.57
C GLN A 89 -16.55 -10.39 2.94
N ALA A 90 -17.52 -9.51 2.81
CA ALA A 90 -17.33 -8.16 2.28
C ALA A 90 -16.92 -7.19 3.38
N TYR A 91 -15.89 -6.40 3.10
CA TYR A 91 -15.41 -5.36 4.00
C TYR A 91 -15.47 -3.99 3.32
N GLN A 92 -16.01 -3.01 4.02
CA GLN A 92 -16.03 -1.61 3.59
C GLN A 92 -14.64 -0.99 3.73
N LEU A 93 -14.29 -0.09 2.82
CA LEU A 93 -12.95 0.51 2.74
C LEU A 93 -12.88 1.97 3.23
N ASP A 94 -13.95 2.46 3.87
CA ASP A 94 -14.01 3.82 4.39
C ASP A 94 -12.99 4.04 5.50
N ASN A 95 -12.26 5.15 5.42
CA ASN A 95 -11.24 5.52 6.40
C ASN A 95 -11.81 6.28 7.60
N GLU A 96 -13.07 6.69 7.52
CA GLU A 96 -13.72 7.50 8.54
C GLU A 96 -14.45 6.62 9.57
N LYS A 97 -14.42 7.05 10.83
CA LYS A 97 -15.21 6.44 11.89
C LYS A 97 -16.64 6.96 11.81
N LEU A 98 -17.62 6.06 11.80
CA LEU A 98 -19.01 6.44 11.96
C LEU A 98 -19.35 6.81 13.41
N PHE A 99 -18.67 6.19 14.38
CA PHE A 99 -18.87 6.42 15.81
C PHE A 99 -17.53 6.55 16.56
N PRO A 100 -17.42 7.42 17.58
CA PRO A 100 -16.15 7.71 18.26
C PRO A 100 -15.40 6.50 18.84
N ASN A 101 -16.15 5.48 19.29
CA ASN A 101 -15.62 4.30 19.98
C ASN A 101 -15.58 3.05 19.09
N GLU A 102 -15.80 3.19 17.79
CA GLU A 102 -15.74 2.09 16.84
C GLU A 102 -14.50 2.21 15.94
N PRO A 103 -13.93 1.08 15.49
CA PRO A 103 -12.88 1.11 14.48
C PRO A 103 -13.46 1.69 13.17
N ALA A 104 -12.61 2.39 12.41
CA ALA A 104 -12.98 2.74 11.05
C ALA A 104 -13.12 1.45 10.21
N PRO A 105 -13.98 1.39 9.19
CA PRO A 105 -14.09 0.20 8.35
C PRO A 105 -12.74 -0.25 7.74
N ALA A 106 -11.92 0.70 7.28
CA ALA A 106 -10.57 0.44 6.80
C ALA A 106 -9.65 -0.23 7.84
N GLN A 107 -9.81 0.11 9.12
CA GLN A 107 -9.07 -0.55 10.22
C GLN A 107 -9.46 -2.03 10.33
N VAL A 108 -10.75 -2.33 10.27
CA VAL A 108 -11.25 -3.72 10.33
C VAL A 108 -10.72 -4.54 9.14
N VAL A 109 -10.67 -3.93 7.95
CA VAL A 109 -10.10 -4.58 6.76
C VAL A 109 -8.61 -4.83 6.94
N PHE A 110 -7.86 -3.83 7.41
CA PHE A 110 -6.42 -3.96 7.66
C PHE A 110 -6.13 -5.12 8.62
N GLU A 111 -6.86 -5.19 9.72
CA GLU A 111 -6.74 -6.26 10.70
C GLU A 111 -7.08 -7.62 10.06
N ALA A 112 -8.13 -7.70 9.24
CA ALA A 112 -8.47 -8.94 8.54
C ALA A 112 -7.39 -9.36 7.53
N LEU A 113 -6.81 -8.42 6.78
CA LEU A 113 -5.72 -8.67 5.82
C LEU A 113 -4.48 -9.24 6.52
N ALA A 114 -4.11 -8.67 7.68
CA ALA A 114 -2.97 -9.12 8.47
C ALA A 114 -3.13 -10.56 9.02
N HIS A 115 -4.37 -11.07 9.08
CA HIS A 115 -4.69 -12.43 9.55
C HIS A 115 -5.08 -13.40 8.43
N THR A 116 -4.92 -13.01 7.16
CA THR A 116 -5.15 -13.92 6.04
C THR A 116 -4.18 -15.10 6.04
N SER A 117 -4.66 -16.25 5.60
CA SER A 117 -3.89 -17.45 5.34
C SER A 117 -3.58 -17.58 3.86
N ALA A 118 -2.55 -18.34 3.47
CA ALA A 118 -2.17 -18.54 2.07
C ALA A 118 -3.22 -19.21 1.16
N ARG A 119 -4.38 -19.61 1.71
CA ARG A 119 -5.52 -20.18 0.98
C ARG A 119 -6.65 -19.19 0.76
N ASP A 120 -6.63 -18.05 1.44
CA ASP A 120 -7.66 -17.03 1.30
C ASP A 120 -7.49 -16.29 -0.02
N MET A 121 -8.58 -15.73 -0.51
CA MET A 121 -8.60 -14.98 -1.76
C MET A 121 -9.15 -13.58 -1.54
N LEU A 122 -8.60 -12.59 -2.24
CA LEU A 122 -9.14 -11.24 -2.25
C LEU A 122 -9.90 -10.99 -3.55
N VAL A 123 -11.00 -10.27 -3.46
CA VAL A 123 -11.71 -9.73 -4.63
C VAL A 123 -12.06 -8.27 -4.32
N PHE A 124 -11.53 -7.36 -5.14
CA PHE A 124 -12.02 -5.99 -5.19
C PHE A 124 -13.32 -5.96 -5.98
N THR A 125 -14.35 -5.31 -5.44
CA THR A 125 -15.65 -5.18 -6.09
C THR A 125 -16.24 -3.79 -5.88
N SER A 126 -16.84 -3.25 -6.92
CA SER A 126 -17.69 -2.06 -6.86
C SER A 126 -18.75 -2.14 -7.95
N GLN A 127 -19.75 -1.26 -7.88
CA GLN A 127 -20.76 -1.18 -8.94
C GLN A 127 -20.15 -0.75 -10.28
N GLN A 128 -19.08 0.06 -10.26
CA GLN A 128 -18.43 0.59 -11.47
C GLN A 128 -17.46 -0.42 -12.11
N THR A 129 -16.72 -1.19 -11.32
CA THR A 129 -15.72 -2.14 -11.83
C THR A 129 -16.28 -3.55 -12.02
N GLY A 130 -17.37 -3.88 -11.34
CA GLY A 130 -17.75 -5.27 -11.10
C GLY A 130 -16.71 -5.98 -10.23
N ASP A 131 -16.79 -7.31 -10.21
CA ASP A 131 -15.86 -8.16 -9.46
C ASP A 131 -14.57 -8.38 -10.25
N SER A 132 -13.43 -8.02 -9.63
CA SER A 132 -12.11 -8.43 -10.12
C SER A 132 -11.95 -9.95 -10.11
N LYS A 133 -10.97 -10.47 -10.87
CA LYS A 133 -10.55 -11.86 -10.70
C LYS A 133 -9.84 -12.03 -9.35
N PRO A 134 -9.95 -13.22 -8.71
CA PRO A 134 -9.39 -13.42 -7.38
C PRO A 134 -7.88 -13.23 -7.30
N PHE A 135 -7.43 -12.52 -6.26
CA PHE A 135 -6.02 -12.35 -5.91
C PHE A 135 -5.62 -13.32 -4.80
N SER A 136 -4.39 -13.83 -4.87
CA SER A 136 -3.80 -14.68 -3.84
C SER A 136 -3.38 -13.87 -2.62
N THR A 137 -3.68 -14.36 -1.42
CA THR A 137 -3.18 -13.78 -0.15
C THR A 137 -1.87 -14.44 0.32
N ARG A 138 -1.28 -15.36 -0.47
CA ARG A 138 -0.03 -16.05 -0.08
C ARG A 138 1.09 -15.04 0.18
N GLY A 139 1.51 -14.96 1.44
CA GLY A 139 2.56 -14.06 1.93
C GLY A 139 2.05 -12.69 2.43
N LEU A 140 0.74 -12.39 2.33
CA LEU A 140 0.18 -11.11 2.78
C LEU A 140 0.33 -10.89 4.29
N SER A 141 -0.04 -11.88 5.10
CA SER A 141 0.12 -11.80 6.57
C SER A 141 1.59 -11.64 6.98
N GLU A 142 2.52 -12.29 6.25
CA GLU A 142 3.96 -12.14 6.48
C GLU A 142 4.45 -10.74 6.11
N ALA A 143 3.98 -10.18 4.99
CA ALA A 143 4.30 -8.82 4.57
C ALA A 143 3.83 -7.78 5.60
N LEU A 144 2.65 -7.99 6.18
CA LEU A 144 2.06 -7.12 7.21
C LEU A 144 2.54 -7.43 8.64
N LYS A 145 3.45 -8.38 8.83
CA LYS A 145 3.89 -8.80 10.16
C LYS A 145 4.51 -7.63 10.93
N GLY A 146 4.00 -7.39 12.13
CA GLY A 146 4.44 -6.29 12.99
C GLY A 146 3.92 -4.91 12.55
N LYS A 147 3.03 -4.85 11.56
CA LYS A 147 2.30 -3.64 11.18
C LYS A 147 0.94 -3.59 11.87
N THR A 148 0.55 -2.38 12.20
CA THR A 148 -0.69 -2.05 12.89
C THR A 148 -1.41 -0.95 12.13
N TRP A 149 -2.71 -0.81 12.36
CA TRP A 149 -3.46 0.34 11.86
C TRP A 149 -2.86 1.68 12.33
N GLN A 150 -2.24 1.69 13.51
CA GLN A 150 -1.61 2.89 14.06
C GLN A 150 -0.43 3.37 13.21
N ASP A 151 0.29 2.45 12.54
CA ASP A 151 1.34 2.82 11.58
C ASP A 151 0.78 3.57 10.37
N CYS A 152 -0.47 3.30 10.00
CA CYS A 152 -1.19 4.04 8.97
C CYS A 152 -1.49 5.48 9.42
N LEU A 153 -1.86 5.66 10.69
CA LEU A 153 -2.30 6.95 11.25
C LEU A 153 -1.16 7.87 11.72
N ASN A 154 -0.03 7.32 12.14
CA ASN A 154 1.08 8.07 12.74
C ASN A 154 2.05 8.71 11.74
N GLN A 155 1.58 8.98 10.53
CA GLN A 155 2.36 9.61 9.46
C GLN A 155 2.30 11.14 9.52
#